data_AF-A0A932X3D0-F1
#
_entry.id   AF-A0A932X3D0-F1
#
_cell.length_a   1.000
_cell.length_b   1.000
_cell.length_c   1.000
_cell.angle_alpha   90.00
_cell.angle_beta   90.00
_cell.angle_gamma   90.00
#
_symmetry.space_group_name_H-M   'P 1'
#
loop_
_entity.id
_entity.type
_entity.pdbx_description
1 polymer ?
#
loop_
_entity_poly.entity_id
_entity_poly.type
_entity_poly.pdbx_seq_one_letter_code
_entity_poly.pdbx_strand_id
1 'polypeptide(L)'
;MSDEEKQPEQKGQGFGGVLRNVVERVGETLDVTAKTTRLSLDVGALNARRNGFFQEMGRKVYELYGKGLVKNTALLGMCAEVAAIDAQIAEKRAHIAELRGQQHTEEPTAPPEEMGVESEPEGGAPPTSGQDLSDEEERQVRPPGDRRL
;
A
#
# COMPACT_ATOMS: atom_id res chain seq x y z
N MET A 1 30.05 23.47 -77.45
CA MET A 1 29.08 24.39 -76.84
C MET A 1 27.89 23.52 -76.48
N SER A 2 28.06 22.59 -75.53
CA SER A 2 28.40 22.78 -74.10
C SER A 2 27.24 23.41 -73.34
N ASP A 3 27.04 22.85 -72.13
CA ASP A 3 26.16 23.31 -71.05
C ASP A 3 24.69 22.86 -71.14
N GLU A 4 24.03 22.34 -70.11
CA GLU A 4 24.44 21.89 -68.78
C GLU A 4 23.23 21.13 -68.16
N GLU A 5 23.54 20.32 -67.16
CA GLU A 5 22.76 19.58 -66.14
C GLU A 5 21.22 19.68 -66.05
N LYS A 6 20.46 18.58 -65.92
CA LYS A 6 20.34 17.55 -64.85
C LYS A 6 19.39 17.97 -63.70
N GLN A 7 18.32 17.16 -63.57
CA GLN A 7 17.30 16.99 -62.52
C GLN A 7 17.70 17.26 -61.04
N PRO A 8 16.76 17.15 -60.05
CA PRO A 8 15.35 17.55 -59.99
C PRO A 8 15.01 18.29 -58.68
N GLU A 9 13.96 19.10 -58.71
CA GLU A 9 13.35 19.71 -57.54
C GLU A 9 12.41 18.74 -56.77
N GLN A 10 12.39 18.94 -55.46
CA GLN A 10 11.29 18.70 -54.51
C GLN A 10 11.01 17.28 -54.02
N LYS A 11 11.87 16.85 -53.07
CA LYS A 11 11.43 16.11 -51.88
C LYS A 11 10.51 17.01 -51.04
N GLY A 12 9.20 16.75 -51.06
CA GLY A 12 8.22 17.50 -50.27
C GLY A 12 6.93 16.73 -49.97
N GLN A 13 6.95 15.40 -49.97
CA GLN A 13 5.81 14.58 -49.54
C GLN A 13 6.29 13.58 -48.50
N GLY A 14 5.91 13.78 -47.23
CA GLY A 14 6.26 12.82 -46.18
C GLY A 14 5.71 13.14 -44.80
N PHE A 15 5.45 14.41 -44.46
CA PHE A 15 5.08 14.75 -43.08
C PHE A 15 3.57 14.81 -42.78
N GLY A 16 2.72 15.16 -43.75
CA GLY A 16 1.27 15.34 -43.51
C GLY A 16 0.49 14.03 -43.30
N GLY A 17 0.88 12.94 -43.96
CA GLY A 17 0.20 11.64 -43.83
C GLY A 17 0.57 10.85 -42.56
N VAL A 18 1.74 11.13 -41.98
CA VAL A 18 2.21 10.45 -40.77
C VAL A 18 1.48 10.99 -39.53
N LEU A 19 1.20 12.30 -39.49
CA LEU A 19 0.48 12.94 -38.39
C LEU A 19 -0.97 12.44 -38.25
N ARG A 20 -1.70 12.19 -39.36
CA ARG A 20 -3.08 11.64 -39.29
C ARG A 20 -3.14 10.20 -38.76
N ASN A 21 -2.24 9.33 -39.23
CA ASN A 21 -2.19 7.93 -38.79
C ASN A 21 -1.79 7.77 -37.30
N VAL A 22 -1.02 8.72 -36.76
CA VAL A 22 -0.66 8.72 -35.33
C VAL A 22 -1.84 9.12 -34.47
N VAL A 23 -2.64 10.10 -34.88
CA VAL A 23 -3.81 10.55 -34.09
C VAL A 23 -4.89 9.47 -34.01
N GLU A 24 -5.18 8.74 -35.09
CA GLU A 24 -6.17 7.65 -35.08
C GLU A 24 -5.70 6.46 -34.19
N ARG A 25 -4.41 6.09 -34.25
CA ARG A 25 -3.85 5.05 -33.36
C ARG A 25 -3.84 5.46 -31.88
N VAL A 26 -3.70 6.75 -31.58
CA VAL A 26 -3.80 7.25 -30.20
C VAL A 26 -5.24 7.14 -29.68
N GLY A 27 -6.25 7.39 -30.52
CA GLY A 27 -7.66 7.24 -30.14
C GLY A 27 -8.03 5.81 -29.73
N GLU A 28 -7.59 4.80 -30.48
CA GLU A 28 -7.87 3.38 -30.17
C GLU A 28 -7.12 2.89 -28.93
N THR A 29 -5.87 3.34 -28.72
CA THR A 29 -5.08 2.96 -27.54
C THR A 29 -5.61 3.59 -26.26
N LEU A 30 -6.23 4.77 -26.33
CA LEU A 30 -6.87 5.41 -25.18
C LEU A 30 -8.12 4.63 -24.69
N ASP A 31 -8.95 4.11 -25.61
CA ASP A 31 -10.13 3.32 -25.24
C ASP A 31 -9.75 1.98 -24.58
N VAL A 32 -8.73 1.30 -25.11
CA VAL A 32 -8.19 0.07 -24.51
C VAL A 32 -7.58 0.36 -23.13
N THR A 33 -6.87 1.47 -22.98
CA THR A 33 -6.28 1.88 -21.69
C THR A 33 -7.37 2.18 -20.67
N ALA A 34 -8.41 2.93 -21.04
CA ALA A 34 -9.53 3.24 -20.15
C ALA A 34 -10.28 1.97 -19.71
N LYS A 35 -10.55 1.05 -20.64
CA LYS A 35 -11.16 -0.26 -20.34
C LYS A 35 -10.28 -1.11 -19.42
N THR A 36 -8.97 -1.13 -19.66
CA THR A 36 -8.00 -1.87 -18.85
C THR A 36 -7.93 -1.33 -17.43
N THR A 37 -7.88 -0.01 -17.26
CA THR A 37 -7.89 0.64 -15.94
C THR A 37 -9.18 0.33 -15.19
N ARG A 38 -10.34 0.44 -15.85
CA ARG A 38 -11.64 0.09 -15.25
C ARG A 38 -11.67 -1.36 -14.80
N LEU A 39 -11.28 -2.30 -15.67
CA LEU A 39 -11.22 -3.72 -15.32
C LEU A 39 -10.25 -3.99 -14.17
N SER A 40 -9.11 -3.29 -14.12
CA SER A 40 -8.14 -3.42 -13.04
C SER A 40 -8.68 -2.94 -11.69
N LEU A 41 -9.44 -1.85 -11.69
CA LEU A 41 -10.17 -1.37 -10.51
C LEU A 41 -11.23 -2.38 -10.07
N ASP A 42 -12.00 -2.93 -11.00
CA ASP A 42 -13.02 -3.95 -10.72
C ASP A 42 -12.37 -5.22 -10.14
N VAL A 43 -11.26 -5.69 -10.71
CA VAL A 43 -10.47 -6.82 -10.18
C VAL A 43 -9.94 -6.51 -8.78
N GLY A 44 -9.46 -5.28 -8.54
CA GLY A 44 -9.02 -4.83 -7.22
C GLY A 44 -10.16 -4.91 -6.19
N ALA A 45 -11.33 -4.36 -6.52
CA ALA A 45 -12.51 -4.37 -5.65
C ALA A 45 -13.00 -5.81 -5.36
N LEU A 46 -13.03 -6.67 -6.38
CA LEU A 46 -13.40 -8.08 -6.22
C LEU A 46 -12.41 -8.83 -5.33
N ASN A 47 -11.10 -8.59 -5.49
CA ASN A 47 -10.07 -9.20 -4.63
C ASN A 47 -10.19 -8.73 -3.18
N ALA A 48 -10.42 -7.44 -2.95
CA ALA A 48 -10.65 -6.91 -1.60
C ALA A 48 -11.88 -7.58 -0.95
N ARG A 49 -12.98 -7.70 -1.69
CA ARG A 49 -14.19 -8.38 -1.22
C ARG A 49 -13.95 -9.86 -0.92
N ARG A 50 -13.25 -10.57 -1.81
CA ARG A 50 -12.86 -11.97 -1.63
C ARG A 50 -12.03 -12.16 -0.36
N ASN A 51 -11.04 -11.30 -0.14
CA ASN A 51 -10.17 -11.36 1.04
C ASN A 51 -10.97 -11.07 2.33
N GLY A 52 -11.92 -10.14 2.28
CA GLY A 52 -12.85 -9.89 3.40
C GLY A 52 -13.65 -11.13 3.79
N PHE A 53 -14.19 -11.87 2.81
CA PHE A 53 -14.87 -13.14 3.07
C PHE A 53 -13.94 -14.19 3.70
N PHE A 54 -12.70 -14.32 3.22
CA PHE A 54 -11.73 -15.24 3.83
C PHE A 54 -11.42 -14.89 5.29
N GLN A 55 -11.29 -13.60 5.61
CA GLN A 55 -11.10 -13.15 7.00
C GLN A 55 -12.31 -13.45 7.88
N GLU A 56 -13.53 -13.25 7.37
CA GLU A 56 -14.76 -13.59 8.10
C GLU A 56 -14.90 -15.10 8.33
N MET A 57 -14.63 -15.91 7.31
CA MET A 57 -14.62 -17.37 7.43
C MET A 57 -13.57 -17.83 8.43
N GLY A 58 -12.35 -17.30 8.37
CA GLY A 58 -11.28 -17.61 9.32
C GLY A 58 -11.69 -17.31 10.76
N ARG A 59 -12.29 -16.15 11.02
CA ARG A 59 -12.83 -15.79 12.35
C ARG A 59 -13.88 -16.78 12.83
N LYS A 60 -14.87 -17.11 12.00
CA LYS A 60 -15.92 -18.09 12.35
C LYS A 60 -15.33 -19.48 12.63
N VAL A 61 -14.38 -19.94 11.81
CA VAL A 61 -13.70 -21.22 12.04
C VAL A 61 -12.92 -21.21 13.36
N TYR A 62 -12.22 -20.13 13.67
CA TYR A 62 -11.47 -19.99 14.91
C TYR A 62 -12.40 -19.95 16.15
N GLU A 63 -13.55 -19.27 16.05
CA GLU A 63 -14.58 -19.31 17.10
C GLU A 63 -15.14 -20.73 17.31
N LEU A 64 -15.38 -21.47 16.23
CA LEU A 64 -15.82 -22.86 16.31
C LEU A 64 -14.74 -23.76 16.90
N TYR A 65 -13.47 -23.47 16.62
CA TYR A 65 -12.33 -24.17 17.20
C TYR A 65 -12.30 -24.00 18.72
N GLY A 66 -12.45 -22.78 19.23
CA GLY A 66 -12.53 -22.51 20.68
C GLY A 66 -13.70 -23.23 21.37
N LYS A 67 -14.74 -23.58 20.60
CA LYS A 67 -15.91 -24.35 21.07
C LYS A 67 -15.77 -25.86 20.84
N GLY A 68 -14.65 -26.35 20.29
CA GLY A 68 -14.43 -27.77 19.99
C GLY A 68 -15.29 -28.34 18.85
N LEU A 69 -15.88 -27.48 18.01
CA LEU A 69 -16.79 -27.87 16.93
C LEU A 69 -16.07 -28.15 15.60
N VAL A 70 -14.79 -27.81 15.48
CA VAL A 70 -13.98 -28.10 14.30
C VAL A 70 -13.46 -29.53 14.38
N LYS A 71 -13.92 -30.40 13.48
CA LYS A 71 -13.50 -31.82 13.41
C LYS A 71 -12.44 -32.09 12.34
N ASN A 72 -12.18 -31.13 11.47
CA ASN A 72 -11.20 -31.29 10.39
C ASN A 72 -9.78 -31.15 10.94
N THR A 73 -8.98 -32.22 10.82
CA THR A 73 -7.62 -32.28 11.38
C THR A 73 -6.66 -31.25 10.80
N ALA A 74 -6.78 -30.90 9.52
CA ALA A 74 -5.96 -29.85 8.91
C ALA A 74 -6.29 -28.47 9.47
N LEU A 75 -7.58 -28.16 9.71
CA LEU A 75 -7.99 -26.92 10.34
C LEU A 75 -7.59 -26.84 11.81
N LEU A 76 -7.60 -27.97 12.53
CA LEU A 76 -7.14 -28.03 13.91
C LEU A 76 -5.67 -27.63 14.05
N GLY A 77 -4.80 -28.13 13.18
CA GLY A 77 -3.38 -27.76 13.17
C GLY A 77 -3.18 -26.25 12.97
N MET A 78 -3.83 -25.70 11.94
CA MET A 78 -3.77 -24.26 11.67
C MET A 78 -4.34 -23.41 12.82
N CYS A 79 -5.45 -23.84 13.45
CA CYS A 79 -6.02 -23.10 14.58
C CYS A 79 -5.12 -23.18 15.84
N ALA A 80 -4.45 -24.31 16.07
CA ALA A 80 -3.50 -24.46 17.16
C ALA A 80 -2.27 -23.56 16.96
N GLU A 81 -1.76 -23.43 15.74
CA GLU A 81 -0.68 -22.50 15.41
C GLU A 81 -1.08 -21.04 15.66
N VAL A 82 -2.29 -20.63 15.25
CA VAL A 82 -2.82 -19.29 15.54
C VAL A 82 -2.91 -19.04 17.04
N ALA A 83 -3.42 -20.01 17.82
CA ALA A 83 -3.49 -19.89 19.27
C ALA A 83 -2.10 -19.75 19.93
N ALA A 84 -1.09 -20.44 19.40
CA ALA A 84 0.29 -20.28 19.87
C ALA A 84 0.85 -18.89 19.55
N ILE A 85 0.56 -18.33 18.37
CA ILE A 85 0.93 -16.95 18.02
C ILE A 85 0.22 -15.95 18.93
N ASP A 86 -1.07 -16.12 19.20
CA ASP A 86 -1.84 -15.27 20.12
C ASP A 86 -1.23 -15.25 21.52
N ALA A 87 -0.82 -16.41 22.04
CA ALA A 87 -0.14 -16.52 23.33
C ALA A 87 1.20 -15.74 23.33
N GLN A 88 2.00 -15.86 22.27
CA GLN A 88 3.24 -15.10 22.13
C GLN A 88 2.99 -13.58 22.03
N ILE A 89 1.93 -13.16 21.33
CA ILE A 89 1.53 -11.74 21.26
C ILE A 89 1.14 -11.25 22.65
N ALA A 90 0.35 -12.02 23.40
CA ALA A 90 -0.07 -11.66 24.75
C ALA A 90 1.13 -11.53 25.70
N GLU A 91 2.07 -12.48 25.66
CA GLU A 91 3.31 -12.44 26.43
C GLU A 91 4.15 -11.18 26.09
N LYS A 92 4.39 -10.93 24.80
CA LYS A 92 5.13 -9.74 24.35
C LYS A 92 4.44 -8.44 24.75
N ARG A 93 3.11 -8.38 24.70
CA ARG A 93 2.33 -7.21 25.16
C ARG A 93 2.44 -7.01 26.67
N ALA A 94 2.42 -8.09 27.46
CA ALA A 94 2.64 -8.01 28.90
C ALA A 94 4.04 -7.47 29.23
N HIS A 95 5.07 -7.95 28.54
CA HIS A 95 6.43 -7.46 28.70
C HIS A 95 6.59 -5.98 28.32
N ILE A 96 5.95 -5.53 27.22
CA ILE A 96 5.90 -4.11 26.86
C ILE A 96 5.22 -3.28 27.95
N ALA A 97 4.13 -3.79 28.54
CA ALA A 97 3.41 -3.09 29.61
C ALA A 97 4.26 -2.97 30.87
N GLU A 98 5.01 -4.01 31.24
CA GLU A 98 5.93 -3.99 32.38
C GLU A 98 7.06 -2.97 32.18
N LEU A 99 7.71 -2.97 31.02
CA LEU A 99 8.76 -1.99 30.70
C LEU A 99 8.25 -0.55 30.75
N ARG A 100 7.01 -0.30 30.32
CA ARG A 100 6.37 1.02 30.41
C ARG A 100 6.00 1.40 31.84
N GLY A 101 5.54 0.44 32.65
CA GLY A 101 5.21 0.67 34.07
C GLY A 101 6.46 0.98 34.91
N GLN A 102 7.58 0.34 34.60
CA GLN A 102 8.88 0.63 35.23
C GLN A 102 9.40 2.02 34.87
N GLN A 103 9.17 2.50 33.63
CA GLN A 103 9.52 3.86 33.21
C GLN A 103 8.69 4.97 33.87
N HIS A 104 7.47 4.65 34.35
CA HIS A 104 6.57 5.63 34.98
C HIS A 104 6.61 5.62 36.52
N THR A 105 7.47 4.81 37.15
CA THR A 105 7.53 4.69 38.63
C THR A 105 8.57 5.64 39.28
N GLU A 106 9.35 6.40 38.52
CA GLU A 106 10.34 7.37 39.04
C GLU A 106 9.98 8.85 38.74
N GLU A 107 8.72 9.26 38.92
CA GLU A 107 8.40 10.69 39.06
C GLU A 107 7.84 10.96 40.47
N PRO A 108 8.61 11.62 41.36
CA PRO A 108 8.12 11.98 42.67
C PRO A 108 7.06 13.09 42.55
N THR A 109 5.90 12.80 43.13
CA THR A 109 4.84 13.72 43.57
C THR A 109 5.30 15.18 43.70
N ALA A 110 4.88 16.03 42.77
CA ALA A 110 4.78 17.47 43.03
C ALA A 110 3.36 17.73 43.57
N PRO A 111 3.20 18.42 44.72
CA PRO A 111 1.88 18.78 45.23
C PRO A 111 1.16 19.73 44.24
N PRO A 112 -0.18 19.75 44.24
CA PRO A 112 -0.94 20.68 43.39
C PRO A 112 -0.66 22.11 43.88
N GLU A 113 0.14 22.85 43.12
CA GLU A 113 0.17 24.30 43.25
C GLU A 113 -1.13 24.85 42.67
N GLU A 114 -2.01 25.30 43.56
CA GLU A 114 -3.08 26.23 43.20
C GLU A 114 -2.46 27.49 42.63
N MET A 115 -2.49 27.66 41.31
CA MET A 115 -2.29 28.95 40.66
C MET A 115 -3.50 29.29 39.79
N GLY A 116 -4.31 30.18 40.35
CA GLY A 116 -4.67 31.44 39.70
C GLY A 116 -5.14 31.36 38.25
N VAL A 117 -6.46 31.44 38.09
CA VAL A 117 -7.10 32.15 36.97
C VAL A 117 -6.34 33.44 36.63
N GLU A 118 -5.94 33.61 35.37
CA GLU A 118 -6.35 34.77 34.56
C GLU A 118 -5.82 34.72 33.11
N SER A 119 -6.76 35.00 32.20
CA SER A 119 -6.59 35.70 30.92
C SER A 119 -6.11 34.94 29.67
N GLU A 120 -7.09 34.71 28.78
CA GLU A 120 -6.90 34.72 27.31
C GLU A 120 -6.17 35.98 26.85
N PRO A 121 -5.41 35.89 25.75
CA PRO A 121 -5.89 36.61 24.58
C PRO A 121 -5.84 35.80 23.27
N GLU A 122 -6.79 36.15 22.41
CA GLU A 122 -6.89 35.78 20.99
C GLU A 122 -5.58 35.96 20.21
N GLY A 123 -5.41 35.11 19.19
CA GLY A 123 -4.74 35.51 17.95
C GLY A 123 -3.53 34.66 17.57
N GLY A 124 -3.73 33.77 16.60
CA GLY A 124 -2.62 33.13 15.91
C GLY A 124 -3.05 31.95 15.07
N ALA A 125 -3.37 32.19 13.80
CA ALA A 125 -3.53 31.14 12.80
C ALA A 125 -2.27 30.24 12.76
N PRO A 126 -2.41 28.91 12.62
CA PRO A 126 -1.24 28.06 12.44
C PRO A 126 -0.61 28.32 11.06
N PRO A 127 0.71 28.56 10.99
CA PRO A 127 1.43 28.61 9.73
C PRO A 127 1.47 27.23 9.06
N THR A 128 1.49 27.29 7.74
CA THR A 128 1.79 26.22 6.80
C THR A 128 3.12 25.55 7.13
N SER A 129 3.16 24.23 7.15
CA SER A 129 4.38 23.47 6.85
C SER A 129 4.01 22.07 6.41
N GLY A 130 3.87 21.92 5.09
CA GLY A 130 4.06 20.65 4.43
C GLY A 130 5.53 20.30 4.47
N GLN A 131 5.84 19.20 5.14
CA GLN A 131 7.04 18.37 4.94
C GLN A 131 6.46 17.00 4.58
N ASP A 132 6.41 16.63 3.31
CA ASP A 132 7.51 15.99 2.56
C ASP A 132 8.15 14.85 3.34
N LEU A 133 7.64 13.64 3.10
CA LEU A 133 8.35 12.39 3.31
C LEU A 133 8.06 11.50 2.10
N SER A 134 8.74 11.85 1.02
CA SER A 134 9.15 10.90 -0.01
C SER A 134 10.33 10.10 0.55
N ASP A 135 10.11 8.85 0.98
CA ASP A 135 11.21 7.94 1.35
C ASP A 135 10.91 6.53 0.83
N GLU A 136 11.31 6.34 -0.43
CA GLU A 136 12.18 5.26 -0.90
C GLU A 136 12.40 4.06 0.05
N GLU A 137 11.70 2.94 -0.17
CA GLU A 137 12.28 1.63 0.18
C GLU A 137 12.03 0.60 -0.91
N GLU A 138 12.88 0.69 -1.93
CA GLU A 138 13.07 -0.31 -2.97
C GLU A 138 13.80 -1.53 -2.38
N ARG A 139 13.08 -2.41 -1.67
CA ARG A 139 13.62 -3.75 -1.33
C ARG A 139 13.46 -4.70 -2.51
N GLN A 140 14.47 -4.67 -3.37
CA GLN A 140 14.72 -5.65 -4.41
C GLN A 140 15.12 -7.00 -3.76
N VAL A 141 14.14 -7.85 -3.48
CA VAL A 141 14.37 -9.24 -3.03
C VAL A 141 14.77 -10.09 -4.24
N ARG A 142 16.05 -10.48 -4.28
CA ARG A 142 16.55 -11.53 -5.19
C ARG A 142 15.85 -12.87 -4.89
N PRO A 143 15.41 -13.64 -5.90
CA PRO A 143 15.33 -15.08 -5.76
C PRO A 143 16.63 -15.77 -6.24
N PRO A 144 17.02 -16.87 -5.58
CA PRO A 144 18.26 -17.60 -5.85
C PRO A 144 18.08 -18.68 -6.92
N GLY A 145 19.16 -18.92 -7.66
CA GLY A 145 19.55 -20.26 -8.10
C GLY A 145 18.88 -20.79 -9.37
N ASP A 146 19.66 -20.86 -10.45
CA ASP A 146 19.50 -21.96 -11.41
C ASP A 146 20.83 -22.71 -11.50
N ARG A 147 20.88 -23.82 -10.76
CA ARG A 147 21.99 -24.76 -10.67
C ARG A 147 21.62 -25.90 -11.62
N ARG A 148 21.91 -25.73 -12.92
CA ARG A 148 21.73 -26.81 -13.89
C ARG A 148 22.90 -27.79 -13.78
N LEU A 149 22.55 -29.01 -13.37
CA LEU A 149 23.25 -30.26 -13.69
C LEU A 149 23.03 -30.60 -15.17
#